data_AF-A0A9P4NNT8-F1
#
_entry.id   AF-A0A9P4NNT8-F1
#
_cell.length_a   1.000
_cell.length_b   1.000
_cell.length_c   1.000
_cell.angle_alpha   90.00
_cell.angle_beta   90.00
_cell.angle_gamma   90.00
#
_symmetry.space_group_name_H-M   'P 1'
#
loop_
_entity.id
_entity.type
_entity.pdbx_description
1 polymer ?
#
loop_
_entity_poly.entity_id
_entity_poly.type
_entity_poly.pdbx_seq_one_letter_code
_entity_poly.pdbx_strand_id
1 'polypeptide(L)'
;MKERALDWYENSYVYDDTAGEDVDVYIIDSGADLKHPEFTQGADIASSARWLYAGLDPDGTTPEDDSEFTAGSQDSGPGHGTCMLGIVGGHWYGVAKKINPILVRIPRPDLKAPVGARYKRYLDAVLRVIDDVGEGKRAILNMSFFIRRRDVITGQLTFSNPDEPQHRCLGRI
;
A
#
# COMPACT_ATOMS: atom_id res chain seq x y z
N MET A 1 -41.14 -9.86 4.41
CA MET A 1 -40.12 -10.88 4.04
C MET A 1 -39.30 -10.42 2.84
N LYS A 2 -39.89 -10.15 1.66
CA LYS A 2 -39.15 -9.66 0.47
C LYS A 2 -38.40 -8.34 0.66
N GLU A 3 -39.02 -7.33 1.26
CA GLU A 3 -38.38 -6.01 1.50
C GLU A 3 -37.16 -6.12 2.42
N ARG A 4 -37.21 -6.98 3.44
CA ARG A 4 -36.10 -7.20 4.37
C ARG A 4 -34.92 -7.95 3.73
N ALA A 5 -35.20 -8.80 2.74
CA ALA A 5 -34.16 -9.51 2.00
C ALA A 5 -33.48 -8.59 0.96
N LEU A 6 -34.25 -7.71 0.32
CA LEU A 6 -33.72 -6.68 -0.57
C LEU A 6 -32.87 -5.66 0.19
N ASP A 7 -33.35 -5.18 1.34
CA ASP A 7 -32.61 -4.26 2.22
C ASP A 7 -31.29 -4.86 2.71
N TRP A 8 -31.26 -6.13 3.11
CA TRP A 8 -30.01 -6.80 3.47
C TRP A 8 -29.05 -6.89 2.27
N TYR A 9 -29.55 -7.27 1.10
CA TYR A 9 -28.73 -7.44 -0.10
C TYR A 9 -28.13 -6.10 -0.58
N GLU A 10 -28.91 -5.02 -0.56
CA GLU A 10 -28.46 -3.68 -0.97
C GLU A 10 -27.42 -3.07 -0.01
N ASN A 11 -27.42 -3.50 1.25
CA ASN A 11 -26.52 -2.99 2.29
C ASN A 11 -25.41 -3.99 2.68
N SER A 12 -25.24 -5.09 1.94
CA SER A 12 -24.24 -6.11 2.24
C SER A 12 -23.22 -6.24 1.12
N TYR A 13 -21.94 -6.35 1.50
CA TYR A 13 -20.89 -6.83 0.63
C TYR A 13 -20.82 -8.36 0.73
N VAL A 14 -21.34 -9.06 -0.27
CA VAL A 14 -21.35 -10.53 -0.32
C VAL A 14 -20.06 -11.03 -0.96
N TYR A 15 -19.34 -11.89 -0.24
CA TYR A 15 -18.07 -12.48 -0.69
C TYR A 15 -18.01 -13.95 -0.23
N ASP A 16 -17.11 -14.72 -0.85
CA ASP A 16 -16.87 -16.12 -0.50
C ASP A 16 -16.08 -16.23 0.81
N ASP A 17 -16.42 -17.21 1.66
CA ASP A 17 -15.83 -17.36 3.00
C ASP A 17 -14.32 -17.63 2.99
N THR A 18 -13.75 -18.11 1.86
CA THR A 18 -12.30 -18.22 1.69
C THR A 18 -11.63 -16.84 1.75
N ALA A 19 -12.29 -15.79 1.28
CA ALA A 19 -11.84 -14.39 1.39
C ALA A 19 -10.36 -14.15 1.02
N GLY A 20 -9.80 -14.93 0.09
CA GLY A 20 -8.39 -14.81 -0.32
C GLY A 20 -7.38 -15.51 0.58
N GLU A 21 -7.81 -16.45 1.42
CA GLU A 21 -6.94 -17.32 2.21
C GLU A 21 -5.86 -18.00 1.34
N ASP A 22 -4.66 -18.16 1.90
CA ASP A 22 -3.46 -18.69 1.25
C ASP A 22 -2.97 -17.92 -0.01
N VAL A 23 -3.45 -16.70 -0.22
CA VAL A 23 -2.98 -15.83 -1.31
C VAL A 23 -2.01 -14.78 -0.78
N ASP A 24 -0.77 -14.85 -1.26
CA ASP A 24 0.25 -13.83 -1.05
C ASP A 24 -0.05 -12.59 -1.90
N VAL A 25 -0.23 -11.45 -1.23
CA VAL A 25 -0.48 -10.15 -1.89
C VAL A 25 0.57 -9.14 -1.47
N TYR A 26 1.36 -8.71 -2.45
CA TYR A 26 2.41 -7.72 -2.26
C TYR A 26 1.85 -6.32 -2.45
N ILE A 27 2.04 -5.45 -1.47
CA ILE A 27 1.68 -4.03 -1.52
C ILE A 27 2.97 -3.22 -1.63
N ILE A 28 3.30 -2.76 -2.86
CA ILE A 28 4.44 -1.85 -3.07
C ILE A 28 3.97 -0.42 -2.85
N ASP A 29 4.34 0.15 -1.69
CA ASP A 29 3.85 1.47 -1.29
C ASP A 29 4.73 2.14 -0.21
N SER A 30 4.25 3.23 0.41
CA SER A 30 4.88 3.94 1.54
C SER A 30 4.91 3.15 2.84
N GLY A 31 4.36 1.94 2.88
CA GLY A 31 4.26 1.08 4.06
C GLY A 31 2.81 0.88 4.50
N ALA A 32 2.57 0.63 5.78
CA ALA A 32 1.21 0.56 6.35
C ALA A 32 1.25 0.68 7.87
N ASP A 33 0.25 1.32 8.47
CA ASP A 33 0.00 1.27 9.91
C ASP A 33 -0.73 -0.03 10.27
N LEU A 34 0.02 -1.11 10.48
CA LEU A 34 -0.53 -2.42 10.86
C LEU A 34 -1.23 -2.42 12.22
N LYS A 35 -1.08 -1.39 13.05
CA LYS A 35 -1.82 -1.26 14.32
C LYS A 35 -3.24 -0.76 14.12
N HIS A 36 -3.58 -0.31 12.90
CA HIS A 36 -4.90 0.19 12.61
C HIS A 36 -5.96 -0.92 12.82
N PRO A 37 -7.13 -0.61 13.42
CA PRO A 37 -8.20 -1.59 13.64
C PRO A 37 -8.66 -2.32 12.37
N GLU A 38 -8.50 -1.69 11.21
CA GLU A 38 -8.78 -2.28 9.89
C GLU A 38 -8.03 -3.60 9.67
N PHE A 39 -6.85 -3.76 10.28
CA PHE A 39 -5.99 -4.94 10.06
C PHE A 39 -5.90 -5.86 11.27
N THR A 40 -6.30 -5.40 12.44
CA THR A 40 -6.24 -6.16 13.69
C THR A 40 -7.59 -6.75 14.11
N GLN A 41 -8.70 -6.29 13.52
CA GLN A 41 -10.02 -6.88 13.72
C GLN A 41 -10.35 -7.93 12.66
N GLY A 42 -11.33 -8.78 12.95
CA GLY A 42 -11.77 -9.84 12.05
C GLY A 42 -10.73 -10.95 11.92
N ALA A 43 -10.18 -11.11 10.71
CA ALA A 43 -9.17 -12.15 10.43
C ALA A 43 -7.76 -11.79 10.93
N ASP A 44 -7.56 -10.57 11.43
CA ASP A 44 -6.28 -10.07 11.95
C ASP A 44 -5.09 -10.31 10.98
N ILE A 45 -5.20 -9.75 9.78
CA ILE A 45 -4.15 -9.85 8.75
C ILE A 45 -2.84 -9.15 9.18
N ALA A 46 -2.89 -8.27 10.19
CA ALA A 46 -1.69 -7.67 10.76
C ALA A 46 -0.78 -8.72 11.43
N SER A 47 -1.36 -9.77 12.02
CA SER A 47 -0.60 -10.83 12.68
C SER A 47 0.22 -11.70 11.72
N SER A 48 -0.21 -11.83 10.46
CA SER A 48 0.47 -12.60 9.41
C SER A 48 1.28 -11.73 8.45
N ALA A 49 1.24 -10.41 8.61
CA ALA A 49 1.91 -9.48 7.71
C ALA A 49 3.43 -9.63 7.73
N ARG A 50 4.05 -9.53 6.55
CA ARG A 50 5.51 -9.61 6.39
C ARG A 50 6.05 -8.38 5.69
N TRP A 51 7.24 -7.94 6.08
CA TRP A 51 7.88 -6.75 5.53
C TRP A 51 9.02 -7.10 4.58
N LEU A 52 9.06 -6.43 3.43
CA LEU A 52 10.19 -6.39 2.51
C LEU A 52 10.63 -4.93 2.32
N TYR A 53 11.91 -4.67 2.55
CA TYR A 53 12.48 -3.34 2.39
C TYR A 53 13.26 -3.27 1.08
N ALA A 54 12.84 -2.38 0.17
CA ALA A 54 13.54 -2.17 -1.11
C ALA A 54 14.83 -1.34 -0.96
N GLY A 55 15.03 -0.72 0.21
CA GLY A 55 16.20 0.04 0.58
C GLY A 55 16.03 0.64 1.98
N LEU A 56 17.01 1.43 2.40
CA LEU A 56 16.95 2.21 3.65
C LEU A 56 16.38 3.60 3.36
N ASP A 57 15.64 4.18 4.31
CA ASP A 57 15.27 5.58 4.17
C ASP A 57 16.52 6.48 4.29
N PRO A 58 16.57 7.60 3.54
CA PRO A 58 17.73 8.48 3.54
C PRO A 58 17.98 9.20 4.87
N ASP A 59 17.01 9.22 5.79
CA ASP A 59 17.19 9.69 7.17
C ASP A 59 17.73 8.61 8.12
N GLY A 60 18.11 7.44 7.58
CA GLY A 60 18.75 6.35 8.30
C GLY A 60 17.79 5.47 9.10
N THR A 61 16.48 5.63 8.93
CA THR A 61 15.49 4.77 9.58
C THR A 61 14.95 3.71 8.62
N THR A 62 14.43 2.62 9.17
CA THR A 62 13.53 1.70 8.48
C THR A 62 12.24 1.70 9.28
N PRO A 63 11.34 2.67 9.06
CA PRO A 63 10.16 2.74 9.90
C PRO A 63 9.14 1.70 9.42
N GLU A 64 8.64 0.88 10.35
CA GLU A 64 7.33 0.22 10.19
C GLU A 64 6.23 1.29 10.37
N ASP A 65 6.15 2.21 9.41
CA ASP A 65 5.10 3.21 9.30
C ASP A 65 4.60 3.33 7.85
N ASP A 66 3.72 4.29 7.60
CA ASP A 66 3.16 4.57 6.28
C ASP A 66 3.42 6.01 5.82
N SER A 67 4.59 6.55 6.15
CA SER A 67 4.99 7.89 5.74
C SER A 67 5.69 7.85 4.38
N GLU A 68 5.11 8.52 3.38
CA GLU A 68 5.76 8.64 2.06
C GLU A 68 6.94 9.64 2.06
N PHE A 69 6.92 10.59 3.00
CA PHE A 69 7.91 11.66 3.11
C PHE A 69 8.42 11.84 4.54
N THR A 70 9.59 12.47 4.67
CA THR A 70 10.15 12.84 5.97
C THR A 70 9.27 13.87 6.68
N ALA A 71 9.20 13.79 8.01
CA ALA A 71 8.43 14.71 8.83
C ALA A 71 8.73 16.19 8.47
N GLY A 72 7.67 16.96 8.18
CA GLY A 72 7.76 18.37 7.80
C GLY A 72 7.69 18.67 6.30
N SER A 73 7.53 17.66 5.42
CA SER A 73 7.21 17.91 4.00
C SER A 73 5.73 18.29 3.83
N GLN A 74 5.41 19.21 2.91
CA GLN A 74 4.02 19.63 2.67
C GLN A 74 3.17 18.53 2.00
N ASP A 75 3.82 17.53 1.41
CA ASP A 75 3.17 16.38 0.78
C ASP A 75 3.04 15.17 1.74
N SER A 76 3.33 15.35 3.03
CA SER A 76 3.29 14.29 4.05
C SER A 76 1.85 13.88 4.41
N GLY A 77 1.17 13.19 3.52
CA GLY A 77 -0.04 12.46 3.85
C GLY A 77 0.33 11.08 4.36
N PRO A 78 0.35 10.80 5.69
CA PRO A 78 0.41 9.42 6.15
C PRO A 78 -0.86 8.70 5.67
N GLY A 79 -0.73 7.48 5.15
CA GLY A 79 -1.90 6.65 4.89
C GLY A 79 -2.07 6.11 3.47
N HIS A 80 -1.17 6.36 2.50
CA HIS A 80 -1.37 5.82 1.14
C HIS A 80 -1.25 4.30 1.10
N GLY A 81 -0.18 3.72 1.63
CA GLY A 81 -0.04 2.26 1.67
C GLY A 81 -1.00 1.57 2.64
N THR A 82 -1.34 2.22 3.75
CA THR A 82 -2.43 1.81 4.67
C THR A 82 -3.77 1.81 3.93
N CYS A 83 -4.03 2.80 3.07
CA CYS A 83 -5.24 2.84 2.23
C CYS A 83 -5.29 1.65 1.28
N MET A 84 -4.18 1.39 0.58
CA MET A 84 -4.10 0.30 -0.39
C MET A 84 -4.29 -1.05 0.30
N LEU A 85 -3.61 -1.28 1.43
CA LEU A 85 -3.82 -2.49 2.23
C LEU A 85 -5.27 -2.58 2.74
N GLY A 86 -5.86 -1.46 3.16
CA GLY A 86 -7.25 -1.35 3.60
C GLY A 86 -8.25 -1.85 2.56
N ILE A 87 -8.14 -1.39 1.31
CA ILE A 87 -9.02 -1.80 0.21
C ILE A 87 -8.75 -3.25 -0.20
N VAL A 88 -7.51 -3.72 -0.12
CA VAL A 88 -7.18 -5.09 -0.51
C VAL A 88 -7.63 -6.10 0.55
N GLY A 89 -7.20 -5.95 1.80
CA GLY A 89 -7.32 -6.96 2.85
C GLY A 89 -7.97 -6.52 4.15
N GLY A 90 -8.39 -5.25 4.25
CA GLY A 90 -8.99 -4.70 5.47
C GLY A 90 -10.28 -5.40 5.93
N HIS A 91 -10.50 -5.42 7.24
CA HIS A 91 -11.68 -6.03 7.86
C HIS A 91 -12.99 -5.40 7.36
N TRP A 92 -13.09 -4.08 7.30
CA TRP A 92 -14.31 -3.39 6.88
C TRP A 92 -14.28 -3.10 5.38
N TYR A 93 -13.22 -2.48 4.88
CA TYR A 93 -13.14 -1.99 3.49
C TYR A 93 -12.50 -2.98 2.50
N GLY A 94 -11.89 -4.05 3.01
CA GLY A 94 -11.13 -5.00 2.19
C GLY A 94 -11.98 -5.91 1.31
N VAL A 95 -11.46 -6.19 0.11
CA VAL A 95 -12.04 -7.14 -0.85
C VAL A 95 -11.72 -8.59 -0.44
N ALA A 96 -10.48 -8.88 -0.09
CA ALA A 96 -9.95 -10.21 0.22
C ALA A 96 -9.41 -10.25 1.66
N LYS A 97 -10.32 -10.45 2.61
CA LYS A 97 -10.11 -10.21 4.05
C LYS A 97 -9.20 -11.22 4.77
N LYS A 98 -8.73 -12.27 4.11
CA LYS A 98 -7.89 -13.35 4.68
C LYS A 98 -6.57 -13.58 3.92
N ILE A 99 -6.14 -12.60 3.12
CA ILE A 99 -4.86 -12.68 2.40
C ILE A 99 -3.67 -12.78 3.35
N ASN A 100 -2.52 -13.17 2.80
CA ASN A 100 -1.21 -13.00 3.43
C ASN A 100 -0.59 -11.69 2.91
N PRO A 101 -0.67 -10.57 3.65
CA PRO A 101 -0.17 -9.29 3.17
C PRO A 101 1.37 -9.23 3.29
N ILE A 102 2.02 -8.85 2.19
CA ILE A 102 3.46 -8.61 2.15
C ILE A 102 3.70 -7.14 1.80
N LEU A 103 4.13 -6.36 2.79
CA LEU A 103 4.37 -4.94 2.65
C LEU A 103 5.76 -4.70 2.09
N VAL A 104 5.82 -4.10 0.90
CA VAL A 104 7.07 -3.80 0.21
C VAL A 104 7.32 -2.30 0.33
N ARG A 105 8.08 -1.93 1.36
CA ARG A 105 8.35 -0.53 1.69
C ARG A 105 9.27 0.09 0.65
N ILE A 106 8.75 1.06 -0.08
CA ILE A 106 9.53 1.95 -0.95
C ILE A 106 10.21 3.00 -0.07
N PRO A 107 11.54 3.15 -0.11
CA PRO A 107 12.24 4.21 0.62
C PRO A 107 11.68 5.60 0.32
N ARG A 108 11.62 6.47 1.33
CA ARG A 108 11.26 7.88 1.17
C ARG A 108 12.20 8.54 0.17
N PRO A 109 11.71 9.50 -0.63
CA PRO A 109 12.50 10.02 -1.72
C PRO A 109 13.67 10.83 -1.16
N ASP A 110 14.88 10.54 -1.61
CA ASP A 110 16.00 11.47 -1.40
C ASP A 110 15.75 12.73 -2.25
N LEU A 111 15.25 13.78 -1.60
CA LEU A 111 14.96 15.06 -2.24
C LEU A 111 16.21 15.76 -2.78
N LYS A 112 17.43 15.31 -2.42
CA LYS A 112 18.69 15.80 -2.98
C LYS A 112 19.10 15.05 -4.25
N ALA A 113 18.58 13.84 -4.47
CA ALA A 113 18.88 13.05 -5.65
C ALA A 113 18.17 13.60 -6.91
N PRO A 114 18.77 13.43 -8.11
CA PRO A 114 18.10 13.72 -9.38
C PRO A 114 16.76 12.99 -9.49
N VAL A 115 15.77 13.60 -10.11
CA VAL A 115 14.41 13.04 -10.23
C VAL A 115 14.41 11.62 -10.80
N GLY A 116 15.22 11.37 -11.84
CA GLY A 116 15.37 10.03 -12.40
C GLY A 116 15.85 8.99 -11.39
N ALA A 117 16.79 9.36 -10.51
CA ALA A 117 17.29 8.49 -9.45
C ALA A 117 16.24 8.21 -8.37
N ARG A 118 15.27 9.13 -8.16
CA ARG A 118 14.15 8.91 -7.24
C ARG A 118 13.20 7.81 -7.73
N TYR A 119 13.13 7.52 -9.03
CA TYR A 119 12.27 6.45 -9.54
C TYR A 119 12.88 5.05 -9.41
N LYS A 120 14.21 4.94 -9.23
CA LYS A 120 14.90 3.67 -9.06
C LYS A 120 14.31 2.84 -7.90
N ARG A 121 13.88 3.51 -6.82
CA ARG A 121 13.27 2.88 -5.63
C ARG A 121 12.06 1.99 -5.94
N TYR A 122 11.26 2.35 -6.94
CA TYR A 122 10.09 1.55 -7.36
C TYR A 122 10.53 0.28 -8.09
N LEU A 123 11.56 0.39 -8.94
CA LEU A 123 12.14 -0.77 -9.62
C LEU A 123 12.82 -1.70 -8.62
N ASP A 124 13.55 -1.15 -7.65
CA ASP A 124 14.17 -1.93 -6.57
C ASP A 124 13.11 -2.69 -5.76
N ALA A 125 11.94 -2.09 -5.52
CA ALA A 125 10.82 -2.76 -4.85
C ALA A 125 10.26 -3.92 -5.69
N VAL A 126 10.06 -3.73 -6.99
CA VAL A 126 9.62 -4.80 -7.90
C VAL A 126 10.65 -5.94 -7.94
N LEU A 127 11.94 -5.61 -8.01
CA LEU A 127 13.01 -6.62 -7.93
C LEU A 127 12.96 -7.39 -6.60
N ARG A 128 12.72 -6.70 -5.49
CA ARG A 128 12.59 -7.34 -4.18
C ARG A 128 11.42 -8.32 -4.12
N VAL A 129 10.30 -8.02 -4.79
CA VAL A 129 9.16 -8.93 -4.94
C VAL A 129 9.56 -10.14 -5.78
N ILE A 130 10.19 -9.94 -6.93
CA ILE A 130 10.62 -11.03 -7.81
C ILE A 130 11.52 -12.03 -7.06
N ASP A 131 12.48 -11.53 -6.30
CA ASP A 131 13.38 -12.36 -5.49
C ASP A 131 12.66 -13.14 -4.39
N ASP A 132 11.63 -12.56 -3.78
CA ASP A 132 10.90 -13.15 -2.66
C ASP A 132 9.84 -14.18 -3.11
N VAL A 133 9.13 -13.89 -4.21
CA VAL A 133 8.17 -14.83 -4.82
C VAL A 133 8.91 -16.10 -5.26
N GLY A 134 10.04 -15.95 -5.94
CA GLY A 134 10.82 -17.06 -6.47
C GLY A 134 10.15 -17.79 -7.64
N GLU A 135 10.81 -18.81 -8.17
CA GLU A 135 10.32 -19.53 -9.35
C GLU A 135 9.10 -20.42 -9.05
N GLY A 136 8.14 -20.46 -9.98
CA GLY A 136 7.00 -21.38 -9.94
C GLY A 136 5.87 -21.00 -8.98
N LYS A 137 6.03 -19.93 -8.19
CA LYS A 137 4.96 -19.41 -7.32
C LYS A 137 4.08 -18.38 -8.03
N ARG A 138 2.86 -18.23 -7.55
CA ARG A 138 1.91 -17.21 -8.01
C ARG A 138 1.67 -16.25 -6.87
N ALA A 139 1.68 -14.96 -7.17
CA ALA A 139 1.38 -13.91 -6.23
C ALA A 139 0.62 -12.77 -6.92
N ILE A 140 -0.06 -11.95 -6.12
CA ILE A 140 -0.66 -10.71 -6.60
C ILE A 140 0.25 -9.55 -6.21
N LEU A 141 0.43 -8.62 -7.14
CA LEU A 141 1.23 -7.42 -6.93
C LEU A 141 0.35 -6.18 -7.10
N ASN A 142 0.19 -5.39 -6.04
CA ASN A 142 -0.41 -4.07 -6.09
C ASN A 142 0.69 -3.01 -6.26
N MET A 143 0.52 -2.16 -7.28
CA MET A 143 1.43 -1.07 -7.63
C MET A 143 0.62 0.22 -7.81
N SER A 144 0.10 0.76 -6.72
CA SER A 144 -0.69 1.99 -6.72
C SER A 144 0.18 3.25 -6.84
N PHE A 145 1.12 3.22 -7.78
CA PHE A 145 1.97 4.35 -8.15
C PHE A 145 2.04 4.45 -9.67
N PHE A 146 2.35 5.64 -10.16
CA PHE A 146 2.57 5.85 -11.58
C PHE A 146 3.89 6.58 -11.80
N ILE A 147 4.50 6.33 -12.95
CA ILE A 147 5.70 7.03 -13.40
C ILE A 147 5.37 7.64 -14.76
N ARG A 148 5.46 8.96 -14.87
CA ARG A 148 5.26 9.63 -16.15
C ARG A 148 6.49 9.42 -17.01
N ARG A 149 6.29 8.90 -18.22
CA ARG A 149 7.35 8.76 -19.24
C ARG A 149 8.16 10.04 -19.42
N ARG A 150 7.50 11.21 -19.41
CA ARG A 150 8.17 12.51 -19.55
C ARG A 150 9.17 12.77 -18.43
N ASP A 151 8.77 12.56 -17.17
CA ASP A 151 9.64 12.84 -16.01
C ASP A 151 10.89 11.95 -16.00
N VAL A 152 10.77 10.72 -16.50
CA VAL A 152 11.91 9.80 -16.68
C VAL A 152 12.86 10.29 -17.77
N ILE A 153 12.32 10.71 -18.92
CA ILE A 153 13.12 11.17 -20.06
C ILE A 153 13.81 12.51 -19.74
N THR A 154 13.09 13.44 -19.10
CA THR A 154 13.60 14.80 -18.84
C THR A 154 14.34 14.92 -17.52
N GLY A 155 14.22 13.94 -16.62
CA GLY A 155 14.79 14.02 -15.28
C GLY A 155 14.21 15.18 -14.46
N GLN A 156 12.96 15.57 -14.71
CA GLN A 156 12.28 16.69 -14.05
C GLN A 156 10.90 16.25 -13.53
N LEU A 157 10.55 16.66 -12.32
CA LEU A 157 9.20 16.48 -11.78
C LEU A 157 8.33 17.62 -12.29
N THR A 158 7.28 17.29 -13.04
CA THR A 158 6.29 18.26 -13.51
C THR A 158 5.00 18.22 -12.68
N PHE A 159 5.03 17.59 -11.50
CA PHE A 159 3.91 17.55 -10.55
C PHE A 159 4.22 18.53 -9.42
N SER A 160 3.48 19.63 -9.41
CA SER A 160 3.25 20.45 -8.22
C SER A 160 1.81 20.91 -8.37
N ASN A 161 0.86 20.11 -7.88
CA ASN A 161 -0.49 20.59 -7.70
C ASN A 161 -0.65 20.94 -6.21
N PRO A 162 -0.33 22.18 -5.81
CA PRO A 162 -0.46 22.61 -4.42
C PRO A 162 -1.92 22.58 -3.92
N ASP A 163 -2.90 22.41 -4.83
CA ASP A 163 -4.32 22.42 -4.54
C ASP A 163 -4.95 21.00 -4.50
N GLU A 164 -4.15 19.93 -4.61
CA GLU A 164 -4.70 18.56 -4.49
C GLU A 164 -5.05 18.26 -3.03
N PRO A 165 -6.33 17.97 -2.70
CA PRO A 165 -6.70 17.68 -1.33
C PRO A 165 -6.02 16.39 -0.89
N GLN A 166 -5.22 16.46 0.19
CA GLN A 166 -4.69 15.27 0.82
C GLN A 166 -5.83 14.52 1.51
N HIS A 167 -6.35 13.48 0.85
CA HIS A 167 -7.42 12.65 1.37
C HIS A 167 -6.85 11.62 2.35
N ARG A 168 -7.31 11.66 3.61
CA ARG A 168 -7.10 10.54 4.55
C ARG A 168 -8.05 9.42 4.14
N CYS A 169 -7.51 8.36 3.54
CA CYS A 169 -8.31 7.23 3.06
C CYS A 169 -9.09 6.51 4.16
N LEU A 170 -8.46 6.29 5.31
CA LEU A 170 -9.09 5.67 6.47
C LEU A 170 -9.28 6.79 7.49
N GLY A 171 -10.54 7.11 7.82
CA GLY A 171 -10.86 8.04 8.88
C GLY A 171 -10.30 7.56 10.22
N ARG A 172 -10.19 8.46 11.22
CA ARG A 172 -9.97 8.01 12.60
C ARG A 172 -11.18 7.16 13.01
N ILE A 173 -10.98 5.86 13.17
CA ILE A 173 -11.91 4.98 13.88
C ILE A 173 -11.71 5.22 15.38
#